data_AF-A0A919MLJ3-F1
#
_entry.id   AF-A0A919MLJ3-F1
#
_cell.length_a   1.000
_cell.length_b   1.000
_cell.length_c   1.000
_cell.angle_alpha   90.00
_cell.angle_beta   90.00
_cell.angle_gamma   90.00
#
_symmetry.space_group_name_H-M   'P 1'
#
loop_
_entity.id
_entity.type
_entity.pdbx_description
1 polymer ?
#
loop_
_entity_poly.entity_id
_entity_poly.type
_entity_poly.pdbx_seq_one_letter_code
_entity_poly.pdbx_strand_id
1 'polypeptide(L)'
;MVVRTSRGTLTADRRWHSLLSVTEQRVETGEPDGLERLWTPHRMPYMSGEARPDGCPFCLAPGLPGAESLVVARGELVYAVLNLYPYNPGHVLICPYRHVADYTELTEQETAQVAAFTRQTMRVIRSVSRPHGFNLGMNQGGVAGAGIAEHLHQHVVPRWGGDANFMPVIGQTKVLPQILSDTRLMLSKAWSTL
;
A
#
# COMPACT_ATOMS: atom_id res chain seq x y z
N MET A 1 -23.27 5.36 61.02
CA MET A 1 -24.57 4.73 60.73
C MET A 1 -24.29 3.37 60.11
N VAL A 2 -24.47 2.31 60.90
CA VAL A 2 -24.35 0.90 60.48
C VAL A 2 -25.74 0.44 60.04
N VAL A 3 -25.88 -0.26 58.92
CA VAL A 3 -26.70 -1.49 58.81
C VAL A 3 -26.20 -2.34 57.63
N ARG A 4 -25.80 -3.58 57.93
CA ARG A 4 -25.71 -4.73 57.00
C ARG A 4 -27.10 -5.36 56.85
N THR A 5 -27.44 -5.85 55.66
CA THR A 5 -28.40 -6.96 55.42
C THR A 5 -27.87 -7.75 54.20
N SER A 6 -27.38 -8.98 54.33
CA SER A 6 -28.03 -10.31 54.48
C SER A 6 -28.35 -11.01 53.14
N ARG A 7 -28.01 -12.30 53.12
CA ARG A 7 -27.94 -13.30 52.04
C ARG A 7 -29.23 -13.46 51.21
N GLY A 8 -29.09 -13.96 49.96
CA GLY A 8 -30.20 -14.59 49.23
C GLY A 8 -29.93 -14.95 47.77
N THR A 9 -29.42 -16.17 47.56
CA THR A 9 -29.71 -17.14 46.47
C THR A 9 -30.02 -16.68 45.02
N LEU A 10 -29.22 -17.25 44.12
CA LEU A 10 -29.53 -17.52 42.72
C LEU A 10 -30.90 -18.18 42.53
N THR A 11 -31.74 -17.60 41.67
CA THR A 11 -32.73 -18.35 40.88
C THR A 11 -32.80 -17.74 39.49
N ALA A 12 -32.42 -18.53 38.48
CA ALA A 12 -32.64 -18.21 37.09
C ALA A 12 -34.14 -18.30 36.79
N ASP A 13 -34.71 -17.27 36.15
CA ASP A 13 -35.86 -17.48 35.28
C ASP A 13 -35.76 -16.61 34.02
N ARG A 14 -36.18 -17.24 32.93
CA ARG A 14 -35.97 -16.93 31.53
C ARG A 14 -36.99 -15.92 31.03
N ARG A 15 -36.55 -15.07 30.08
CA ARG A 15 -37.34 -14.24 29.13
C ARG A 15 -37.99 -13.06 29.85
N TRP A 16 -37.78 -11.79 29.51
CA TRP A 16 -37.81 -11.07 28.23
C TRP A 16 -37.01 -9.77 28.48
N HIS A 17 -36.02 -9.34 27.68
CA HIS A 17 -36.12 -8.64 26.39
C HIS A 17 -34.72 -8.62 25.76
N SER A 18 -34.48 -9.39 24.70
CA SER A 18 -34.18 -8.90 23.34
C SER A 18 -33.70 -7.44 23.27
N LEU A 19 -32.41 -7.24 22.98
CA LEU A 19 -31.87 -6.17 22.11
C LEU A 19 -30.33 -6.22 22.06
N LEU A 20 -29.72 -7.39 21.82
CA LEU A 20 -28.31 -7.50 21.40
C LEU A 20 -28.11 -8.82 20.66
N SER A 21 -28.57 -8.89 19.41
CA SER A 21 -28.26 -10.03 18.54
C SER A 21 -28.40 -9.66 17.07
N VAL A 22 -27.35 -9.02 16.53
CA VAL A 22 -26.85 -9.35 15.19
C VAL A 22 -25.32 -9.20 15.26
N THR A 23 -24.66 -10.14 15.93
CA THR A 23 -23.27 -10.46 15.56
C THR A 23 -23.38 -11.29 14.29
N GLU A 24 -23.25 -10.65 13.13
CA GLU A 24 -22.93 -11.37 11.90
C GLU A 24 -21.53 -11.95 12.07
N GLN A 25 -21.46 -13.16 12.59
CA GLN A 25 -20.26 -13.99 12.48
C GLN A 25 -20.06 -14.29 11.00
N ARG A 26 -19.20 -13.50 10.34
CA ARG A 26 -18.62 -13.93 9.07
C ARG A 26 -17.82 -15.19 9.35
N VAL A 27 -18.29 -16.31 8.83
CA VAL A 27 -17.58 -17.58 8.85
C VAL A 27 -16.34 -17.41 7.96
N GLU A 28 -15.16 -17.39 8.56
CA GLU A 28 -13.91 -17.55 7.81
C GLU A 28 -13.82 -19.02 7.38
N THR A 29 -14.22 -19.34 6.16
CA THR A 29 -14.00 -20.68 5.58
C THR A 29 -12.61 -20.74 4.95
N GLY A 30 -11.69 -21.44 5.61
CA GLY A 30 -10.37 -21.80 5.06
C GLY A 30 -9.53 -22.57 6.08
N GLU A 31 -9.01 -23.74 5.69
CA GLU A 31 -7.96 -24.43 6.46
C GLU A 31 -6.71 -23.55 6.55
N PRO A 32 -6.07 -23.42 7.73
CA PRO A 32 -4.84 -22.64 7.87
C PRO A 32 -3.69 -23.33 7.13
N ASP A 33 -3.30 -22.75 5.99
CA ASP A 33 -2.24 -23.24 5.09
C ASP A 33 -0.87 -22.57 5.33
N GLY A 34 -0.75 -21.77 6.40
CA GLY A 34 0.49 -21.06 6.73
C GLY A 34 0.78 -19.83 5.86
N LEU A 35 -0.14 -19.41 4.98
CA LEU A 35 -0.01 -18.18 4.20
C LEU A 35 -0.59 -16.97 4.95
N GLU A 36 0.26 -15.99 5.24
CA GLU A 36 -0.15 -14.68 5.73
C GLU A 36 -0.82 -13.89 4.58
N ARG A 37 -2.13 -13.70 4.67
CA ARG A 37 -2.93 -13.05 3.62
C ARG A 37 -3.02 -11.55 3.88
N LEU A 38 -2.36 -10.76 3.03
CA LEU A 38 -2.49 -9.30 3.03
C LEU A 38 -3.76 -8.88 2.29
N TRP A 39 -4.84 -8.67 3.04
CA TRP A 39 -6.08 -8.11 2.50
C TRP A 39 -5.96 -6.59 2.37
N THR A 40 -6.12 -6.07 1.15
CA THR A 40 -6.13 -4.61 0.89
C THR A 40 -7.51 -4.22 0.30
N PRO A 41 -8.56 -4.05 1.13
CA PRO A 41 -9.93 -3.87 0.65
C PRO A 41 -10.14 -2.68 -0.28
N HIS A 42 -9.30 -1.64 -0.16
CA HIS A 42 -9.34 -0.44 -1.01
C HIS A 42 -8.90 -0.68 -2.47
N ARG A 43 -8.33 -1.85 -2.82
CA ARG A 43 -8.00 -2.21 -4.21
C ARG A 43 -9.21 -2.64 -5.03
N MET A 44 -10.31 -3.04 -4.39
CA MET A 44 -11.49 -3.63 -5.06
C MET A 44 -12.09 -2.73 -6.16
N PRO A 45 -12.28 -1.40 -5.95
CA PRO A 45 -12.90 -0.53 -6.97
C PRO A 45 -12.04 -0.28 -8.21
N TYR A 46 -10.71 -0.41 -8.11
CA TYR A 46 -9.81 -0.24 -9.25
C TYR A 46 -9.61 -1.54 -10.03
N MET A 47 -9.75 -2.68 -9.34
CA MET A 47 -9.79 -4.00 -9.97
C MET A 47 -11.13 -4.26 -10.70
N SER A 48 -12.24 -3.66 -10.23
CA SER A 48 -13.54 -3.69 -10.92
C SER A 48 -13.65 -2.75 -12.12
N GLY A 49 -12.67 -1.87 -12.34
CA GLY A 49 -12.60 -0.98 -13.51
C GLY A 49 -13.40 0.33 -13.40
N GLU A 50 -14.12 0.56 -12.30
CA GLU A 50 -15.06 1.69 -12.15
C GLU A 50 -14.39 3.06 -11.93
N ALA A 51 -13.09 3.10 -11.63
CA ALA A 51 -12.34 4.31 -11.30
C ALA A 51 -11.08 4.52 -12.15
N ARG A 52 -10.98 3.90 -13.32
CA ARG A 52 -9.82 4.09 -14.22
C ARG A 52 -10.01 5.40 -15.00
N PRO A 53 -9.04 6.34 -14.94
CA PRO A 53 -9.05 7.49 -15.85
C PRO A 53 -8.99 7.01 -17.31
N ASP A 54 -9.43 7.85 -18.24
CA ASP A 54 -9.27 7.60 -19.67
C ASP A 54 -7.77 7.54 -20.02
N GLY A 55 -7.23 6.33 -20.17
CA GLY A 55 -5.83 6.07 -20.49
C GLY A 55 -4.96 5.56 -19.33
N CYS A 56 -3.70 5.27 -19.63
CA CYS A 56 -2.76 4.73 -18.63
C CYS A 56 -2.36 5.81 -17.61
N PRO A 57 -2.61 5.61 -16.30
CA PRO A 57 -2.28 6.61 -15.28
C PRO A 57 -0.77 6.87 -15.18
N PHE A 58 0.08 5.89 -15.52
CA PHE A 58 1.53 6.08 -15.56
C PHE A 58 1.99 6.91 -16.76
N CYS A 59 1.30 6.86 -17.90
CA CYS A 59 1.57 7.80 -18.99
C CYS A 59 1.14 9.23 -18.63
N LEU A 60 0.04 9.38 -17.89
CA LEU A 60 -0.52 10.68 -17.53
C LEU A 60 0.25 11.37 -16.39
N ALA A 61 0.66 10.62 -15.36
CA ALA A 61 1.25 11.17 -14.13
C ALA A 61 2.43 12.13 -14.38
N PRO A 62 3.39 11.86 -15.29
CA PRO A 62 4.45 12.81 -15.62
C PRO A 62 3.97 14.15 -16.17
N GLY A 63 2.80 14.22 -16.81
CA GLY A 63 2.25 15.46 -17.36
C GLY A 63 1.45 16.30 -16.36
N LEU A 64 1.08 15.73 -15.20
CA LEU A 64 0.29 16.42 -14.19
C LEU A 64 1.13 17.45 -13.41
N PRO A 65 0.52 18.56 -12.95
CA PRO A 65 1.23 19.58 -12.19
C PRO A 65 1.53 19.14 -10.75
N GLY A 66 2.70 19.55 -10.25
CA GLY A 66 3.01 19.62 -8.82
C GLY A 66 2.61 18.40 -7.99
N ALA A 67 1.73 18.64 -7.01
CA ALA A 67 1.30 17.64 -6.03
C ALA A 67 0.41 16.54 -6.60
N GLU A 68 -0.34 16.82 -7.68
CA GLU A 68 -1.27 15.86 -8.30
C GLU A 68 -0.53 14.74 -9.03
N SER A 69 0.66 15.03 -9.56
CA SER A 69 1.48 14.03 -10.24
C SER A 69 1.95 12.90 -9.34
N LEU A 70 2.08 13.16 -8.03
CA LEU A 70 2.79 12.30 -7.07
C LEU A 70 4.23 11.93 -7.49
N VAL A 71 4.76 12.56 -8.54
CA VAL A 71 6.12 12.31 -9.05
C VAL A 71 7.11 12.86 -8.04
N VAL A 72 8.04 11.99 -7.64
CA VAL A 72 9.12 12.28 -6.70
C VAL A 72 10.34 12.81 -7.45
N ALA A 73 10.70 12.15 -8.55
CA ALA A 73 11.87 12.48 -9.34
C ALA A 73 11.71 12.06 -10.81
N ARG A 74 12.41 12.76 -11.69
CA ARG A 74 12.35 12.58 -13.15
C ARG A 74 13.75 12.30 -13.67
N GLY A 75 13.89 11.20 -14.40
CA GLY A 75 15.07 10.87 -15.19
C GLY A 75 14.82 11.17 -16.66
N GLU A 76 15.70 10.63 -17.50
CA GLU A 76 15.62 10.76 -18.96
C GLU A 76 14.64 9.75 -19.58
N LEU A 77 14.70 8.48 -19.17
CA LEU A 77 13.91 7.36 -19.68
C LEU A 77 12.88 6.85 -18.66
N VAL A 78 13.13 7.09 -17.36
CA VAL A 78 12.29 6.63 -16.25
C VAL A 78 11.98 7.76 -15.27
N TYR A 79 11.00 7.55 -14.41
CA TYR A 79 10.67 8.44 -13.30
C TYR A 79 10.26 7.64 -12.06
N ALA A 80 10.32 8.30 -10.90
CA ALA A 80 9.88 7.77 -9.62
C ALA A 80 8.58 8.47 -9.19
N VAL A 81 7.56 7.71 -8.82
CA VAL A 81 6.24 8.21 -8.42
C VAL A 81 5.74 7.49 -7.17
N LEU A 82 5.04 8.18 -6.26
CA LEU A 82 4.42 7.49 -5.13
C LEU A 82 3.27 6.60 -5.59
N ASN A 83 3.12 5.46 -4.94
CA ASN A 83 1.91 4.66 -5.09
C ASN A 83 0.75 5.35 -4.35
N LEU A 84 -0.37 5.58 -5.04
CA LEU A 84 -1.59 6.16 -4.47
C LEU A 84 -2.20 5.28 -3.36
N TYR A 85 -1.98 3.96 -3.44
CA TYR A 85 -2.41 2.98 -2.45
C TYR A 85 -1.18 2.28 -1.85
N PRO A 86 -0.41 2.98 -1.00
CA PRO A 86 0.90 2.52 -0.58
C PRO A 86 0.79 1.33 0.39
N TYR A 87 1.71 0.36 0.29
CA TYR A 87 1.84 -0.65 1.32
C TYR A 87 2.35 -0.01 2.61
N ASN A 88 3.38 0.84 2.55
CA ASN A 88 3.87 1.63 3.67
C ASN A 88 4.18 3.05 3.20
N PRO A 89 4.25 4.05 4.10
CA PRO A 89 4.71 5.39 3.74
C PRO A 89 6.05 5.34 3.01
N GLY A 90 6.16 6.06 1.90
CA GLY A 90 7.33 6.00 1.01
C GLY A 90 7.33 4.84 0.01
N HIS A 91 6.20 4.14 -0.18
CA HIS A 91 6.05 3.20 -1.30
C HIS A 91 6.13 3.95 -2.63
N VAL A 92 7.24 3.76 -3.34
CA VAL A 92 7.54 4.38 -4.64
C VAL A 92 7.46 3.32 -5.74
N LEU A 93 7.01 3.75 -6.91
CA LEU A 93 7.05 3.01 -8.16
C LEU A 93 8.09 3.65 -9.09
N ILE A 94 8.92 2.83 -9.73
CA ILE A 94 9.82 3.27 -10.81
C ILE A 94 9.20 2.82 -12.13
N CYS A 95 8.91 3.78 -13.00
CA CYS A 95 8.22 3.52 -14.27
C CYS A 95 9.03 4.09 -15.44
N PRO A 96 9.13 3.37 -16.57
CA PRO A 96 9.59 3.98 -17.81
C PRO A 96 8.56 5.00 -18.31
N TYR A 97 9.01 6.04 -19.02
CA TYR A 97 8.09 6.94 -19.72
C TYR A 97 7.40 6.24 -20.88
N ARG A 98 8.13 5.36 -21.59
CA ARG A 98 7.57 4.54 -22.67
C ARG A 98 6.56 3.57 -22.11
N HIS A 99 5.41 3.46 -22.78
CA HIS A 99 4.36 2.52 -22.41
C HIS A 99 4.76 1.12 -22.87
N VAL A 100 5.28 0.31 -21.94
CA VAL A 100 5.62 -1.10 -22.13
C VAL A 100 5.13 -1.92 -20.97
N ALA A 101 4.65 -3.12 -21.25
CA ALA A 101 4.10 -4.01 -20.24
C ALA A 101 5.18 -4.90 -19.64
N ASP A 102 6.00 -5.51 -20.49
CA ASP A 102 6.88 -6.60 -20.10
C ASP A 102 8.32 -6.12 -19.83
N TYR A 103 8.96 -6.72 -18.82
CA TYR A 103 10.34 -6.37 -18.45
C TYR A 103 11.34 -6.64 -19.59
N THR A 104 11.06 -7.65 -20.42
CA THR A 104 11.90 -8.03 -21.56
C THR A 104 11.81 -7.03 -22.73
N GLU A 105 10.80 -6.16 -22.74
CA GLU A 105 10.64 -5.12 -23.75
C GLU A 105 11.44 -3.85 -23.46
N LEU A 106 12.02 -3.72 -22.25
CA LEU A 106 12.87 -2.58 -21.91
C LEU A 106 14.15 -2.61 -22.74
N THR A 107 14.59 -1.43 -23.17
CA THR A 107 15.94 -1.30 -23.73
C THR A 107 16.99 -1.51 -22.63
N GLU A 108 18.24 -1.78 -23.00
CA GLU A 108 19.33 -1.87 -22.03
C GLU A 108 19.50 -0.57 -21.23
N GLN A 109 19.27 0.57 -21.88
CA GLN A 109 19.37 1.90 -21.27
C GLN A 109 18.24 2.14 -20.27
N GLU A 110 16.99 1.78 -20.63
CA GLU A 110 15.85 1.84 -19.72
C GLU A 110 16.08 0.93 -18.51
N THR A 111 16.52 -0.31 -18.74
CA THR A 111 16.83 -1.29 -17.69
C THR A 111 17.89 -0.76 -16.72
N ALA A 112 18.99 -0.22 -17.25
CA ALA A 112 20.05 0.37 -16.44
C ALA A 112 19.53 1.56 -15.62
N GLN A 113 18.66 2.39 -16.21
CA GLN A 113 18.12 3.55 -15.51
C GLN A 113 17.07 3.16 -14.45
N VAL A 114 16.23 2.13 -14.69
CA VAL A 114 15.36 1.55 -13.66
C VAL A 114 16.18 1.10 -12.45
N ALA A 115 17.29 0.38 -12.69
CA ALA A 115 18.18 -0.07 -11.62
C ALA A 115 18.83 1.11 -10.87
N ALA A 116 19.28 2.13 -11.61
CA ALA A 116 19.85 3.34 -11.01
C ALA A 116 18.83 4.09 -10.14
N PHE A 117 17.61 4.29 -10.64
CA PHE A 117 16.51 4.94 -9.92
C PHE A 117 16.08 4.14 -8.70
N THR A 118 16.06 2.81 -8.78
CA THR A 118 15.79 1.92 -7.64
C THR A 118 16.81 2.14 -6.53
N ARG A 119 18.11 2.13 -6.85
CA ARG A 119 19.18 2.39 -5.87
C ARG A 119 19.06 3.77 -5.25
N GLN A 120 18.81 4.81 -6.05
CA GLN A 120 18.69 6.18 -5.55
C GLN A 120 17.47 6.34 -4.65
N THR A 121 16.33 5.78 -5.04
CA THR A 121 15.10 5.78 -4.23
C THR A 121 15.35 5.17 -2.85
N MET A 122 16.05 4.04 -2.77
CA MET A 122 16.40 3.43 -1.48
C MET A 122 17.30 4.33 -0.63
N ARG A 123 18.26 5.05 -1.23
CA ARG A 123 19.14 5.98 -0.51
C ARG A 123 18.35 7.18 0.04
N VAL A 124 17.49 7.75 -0.80
CA VAL A 124 16.61 8.86 -0.44
C VAL A 124 15.67 8.46 0.70
N ILE A 125 14.98 7.32 0.60
CA ILE A 125 14.08 6.87 1.67
C ILE A 125 14.86 6.57 2.97
N ARG A 126 16.08 6.02 2.88
CA ARG A 126 16.93 5.81 4.05
C ARG A 126 17.29 7.10 4.77
N SER A 127 17.59 8.17 4.03
CA SER A 127 18.01 9.43 4.63
C SER A 127 16.87 10.13 5.38
N VAL A 128 15.61 9.98 4.93
CA VAL A 128 14.46 10.68 5.52
C VAL A 128 13.61 9.85 6.48
N SER A 129 13.57 8.51 6.33
CA SER A 129 12.63 7.67 7.09
C SER A 129 13.28 6.49 7.82
N ARG A 130 14.56 6.19 7.56
CA ARG A 130 15.33 5.14 8.25
C ARG A 130 14.61 3.78 8.37
N PRO A 131 14.11 3.18 7.27
CA PRO A 131 13.52 1.84 7.33
C PRO A 131 14.56 0.79 7.68
N HIS A 132 14.12 -0.30 8.31
CA HIS A 132 14.97 -1.45 8.64
C HIS A 132 15.25 -2.34 7.40
N GLY A 133 14.43 -2.24 6.35
CA GLY A 133 14.60 -3.01 5.13
C GLY A 133 13.73 -2.51 3.98
N PHE A 134 13.79 -3.22 2.85
CA PHE A 134 12.98 -2.92 1.66
C PHE A 134 12.49 -4.22 1.01
N ASN A 135 11.27 -4.19 0.46
CA ASN A 135 10.85 -5.13 -0.58
C ASN A 135 10.96 -4.44 -1.93
N LEU A 136 11.59 -5.12 -2.88
CA LEU A 136 11.70 -4.71 -4.27
C LEU A 136 11.01 -5.77 -5.12
N GLY A 137 10.17 -5.37 -6.07
CA GLY A 137 9.48 -6.35 -6.90
C GLY A 137 8.67 -5.74 -8.04
N MET A 138 8.26 -6.60 -8.97
CA MET A 138 7.41 -6.28 -10.10
C MET A 138 6.40 -7.41 -10.25
N ASN A 139 5.15 -7.06 -10.54
CA ASN A 139 4.15 -8.03 -10.96
C ASN A 139 4.07 -7.96 -12.49
N GLN A 140 4.28 -9.08 -13.18
CA GLN A 140 4.31 -9.16 -14.64
C GLN A 140 3.05 -9.88 -15.15
N GLY A 141 2.19 -9.14 -15.86
CA GLY A 141 0.88 -9.60 -16.31
C GLY A 141 -0.23 -9.56 -15.25
N GLY A 142 -1.49 -9.56 -15.70
CA GLY A 142 -2.66 -9.42 -14.83
C GLY A 142 -2.79 -10.55 -13.78
N VAL A 143 -2.45 -11.79 -14.16
CA VAL A 143 -2.51 -12.96 -13.27
C VAL A 143 -1.50 -12.86 -12.13
N ALA A 144 -0.35 -12.19 -12.33
CA ALA A 144 0.63 -11.94 -11.28
C ALA A 144 0.21 -10.82 -10.31
N GLY A 145 -0.98 -10.25 -10.48
CA GLY A 145 -1.50 -9.19 -9.61
C GLY A 145 -1.00 -7.79 -9.97
N ALA A 146 -0.62 -7.55 -11.22
CA ALA A 146 -0.37 -6.20 -11.72
C ALA A 146 -1.71 -5.46 -11.84
N GLY A 147 -1.89 -4.39 -11.05
CA GLY A 147 -3.13 -3.60 -11.09
C GLY A 147 -3.30 -2.83 -12.40
N ILE A 148 -2.19 -2.48 -13.04
CA ILE A 148 -2.08 -1.86 -14.37
C ILE A 148 -1.05 -2.71 -15.11
N ALA A 149 -1.51 -3.74 -15.82
CA ALA A 149 -0.64 -4.76 -16.39
C ALA A 149 0.05 -4.28 -17.67
N GLU A 150 -0.55 -3.32 -18.36
CA GLU A 150 -0.09 -2.76 -19.62
C GLU A 150 1.13 -1.82 -19.49
N HIS A 151 1.50 -1.40 -18.27
CA HIS A 151 2.63 -0.50 -18.06
C HIS A 151 3.44 -0.92 -16.84
N LEU A 152 4.68 -1.34 -17.12
CA LEU A 152 5.68 -1.80 -16.17
C LEU A 152 5.96 -0.79 -15.06
N HIS A 153 6.00 -1.27 -13.83
CA HIS A 153 6.35 -0.46 -12.68
C HIS A 153 7.03 -1.31 -11.61
N GLN A 154 8.22 -0.90 -11.18
CA GLN A 154 8.95 -1.56 -10.10
C GLN A 154 8.61 -0.94 -8.75
N HIS A 155 8.15 -1.78 -7.83
CA HIS A 155 7.87 -1.42 -6.46
C HIS A 155 9.16 -1.27 -5.65
N VAL A 156 9.24 -0.18 -4.89
CA VAL A 156 10.21 0.04 -3.81
C VAL A 156 9.43 0.31 -2.53
N VAL A 157 9.35 -0.69 -1.65
CA VAL A 157 8.53 -0.64 -0.44
C VAL A 157 9.44 -0.65 0.80
N PRO A 158 9.53 0.46 1.56
CA PRO A 158 10.27 0.45 2.82
C PRO A 158 9.54 -0.35 3.90
N ARG A 159 10.30 -1.03 4.77
CA ARG A 159 9.79 -1.92 5.82
C ARG A 159 10.38 -1.57 7.20
N TRP A 160 9.55 -1.71 8.22
CA TRP A 160 9.93 -1.56 9.64
C TRP A 160 9.55 -2.80 10.43
N GLY A 161 10.26 -3.05 11.53
CA GLY A 161 9.86 -4.11 12.46
C GLY A 161 8.48 -3.81 13.05
N GLY A 162 7.54 -4.75 12.96
CA GLY A 162 6.19 -4.59 13.48
C GLY A 162 5.25 -3.74 12.61
N ASP A 163 5.60 -3.48 11.33
CA ASP A 163 4.72 -2.75 10.39
C ASP A 163 3.49 -3.54 9.91
N ALA A 164 3.49 -4.85 10.14
CA ALA A 164 2.31 -5.71 10.17
C ALA A 164 1.92 -5.93 11.65
N ASN A 165 0.86 -5.26 12.08
CA ASN A 165 0.31 -5.39 13.43
C ASN A 165 -1.18 -5.75 13.37
N PHE A 166 -1.87 -5.78 14.50
CA PHE A 166 -3.29 -6.18 14.55
C PHE A 166 -4.20 -5.31 13.67
N MET A 167 -3.83 -4.05 13.37
CA MET A 167 -4.66 -3.13 12.59
C MET A 167 -4.80 -3.59 11.11
N PRO A 168 -3.71 -3.84 10.36
CA PRO A 168 -3.81 -4.47 9.04
C PRO A 168 -4.37 -5.89 9.06
N VAL A 169 -4.01 -6.70 10.07
CA VAL A 169 -4.27 -8.14 10.07
C VAL A 169 -5.71 -8.49 10.49
N ILE A 170 -6.21 -7.87 11.55
CA ILE A 170 -7.55 -8.15 12.11
C ILE A 170 -8.52 -7.03 11.70
N GLY A 171 -8.10 -5.78 11.84
CA GLY A 171 -8.94 -4.62 11.57
C GLY A 171 -9.11 -4.29 10.08
N GLN A 172 -8.38 -4.98 9.19
CA GLN A 172 -8.29 -4.69 7.75
C GLN A 172 -8.06 -3.20 7.42
N THR A 173 -7.44 -2.49 8.36
CA THR A 173 -7.29 -1.04 8.34
C THR A 173 -5.81 -0.71 8.47
N LYS A 174 -5.26 -0.02 7.48
CA LYS A 174 -3.88 0.44 7.55
C LYS A 174 -3.81 1.91 7.94
N VAL A 175 -3.20 2.17 9.09
CA VAL A 175 -2.89 3.54 9.51
C VAL A 175 -1.63 4.01 8.78
N LEU A 176 -1.78 4.98 7.90
CA LEU A 176 -0.67 5.67 7.26
C LEU A 176 -0.43 6.99 8.01
N PRO A 177 0.68 7.11 8.77
CA PRO A 177 0.92 8.27 9.63
C PRO A 177 1.27 9.57 8.86
N GLN A 178 1.41 9.50 7.53
CA GLN A 178 1.82 10.63 6.71
C GLN A 178 0.97 10.71 5.44
N ILE A 179 0.55 11.93 5.10
CA ILE A 179 -0.19 12.19 3.86
C ILE A 179 0.74 12.11 2.64
N LEU A 180 0.18 11.73 1.48
CA LEU A 180 0.95 11.50 0.26
C LEU A 180 1.66 12.76 -0.25
N SER A 181 1.03 13.93 -0.14
CA SER A 181 1.61 15.22 -0.55
C SER A 181 2.90 15.54 0.21
N ASP A 182 2.88 15.32 1.53
CA ASP A 182 4.03 15.60 2.41
C ASP A 182 5.13 14.58 2.19
N THR A 183 4.75 13.31 2.02
CA THR A 183 5.68 12.23 1.67
C THR A 183 6.40 12.56 0.37
N ARG A 184 5.64 12.98 -0.66
CA ARG A 184 6.19 13.36 -1.97
C ARG A 184 7.18 14.51 -1.82
N LEU A 185 6.80 15.59 -1.15
CA LEU A 185 7.65 16.76 -0.95
C LEU A 185 8.94 16.42 -0.21
N MET A 186 8.84 15.62 0.86
CA MET A 186 9.98 15.16 1.64
C MET A 186 10.96 14.36 0.78
N LEU A 187 10.47 13.39 0.01
CA LEU A 187 11.31 12.57 -0.86
C LEU A 187 11.90 13.39 -2.02
N SER A 188 11.12 14.24 -2.68
CA SER A 188 11.61 15.11 -3.77
C SER A 188 12.71 16.04 -3.29
N LYS A 189 12.57 16.61 -2.08
CA LYS A 189 13.58 17.50 -1.50
C LYS A 189 14.87 16.74 -1.17
N ALA A 190 14.78 15.53 -0.64
CA ALA A 190 15.95 14.72 -0.36
C ALA A 190 16.63 14.19 -1.65
N TRP A 191 15.85 13.97 -2.71
CA TRP A 191 16.37 13.55 -4.01
C TRP A 191 17.33 14.58 -4.63
N SER A 192 17.04 15.88 -4.49
CA SER A 192 17.89 16.94 -5.06
C SER A 192 19.19 17.18 -4.27
N THR A 193 19.36 16.55 -3.11
CA THR A 193 20.53 16.73 -2.22
C THR A 193 21.49 15.55 -2.23
N LEU A 194 21.14 14.44 -2.90
CA LEU A 194 21.90 13.18 -2.92
C LEU A 194 22.24 12.78 -4.35
#